data_AF-A0A520CTA6-F1
#
_entry.id   AF-A0A520CTA6-F1
#
_cell.length_a   1.000
_cell.length_b   1.000
_cell.length_c   1.000
_cell.angle_alpha   90.00
_cell.angle_beta   90.00
_cell.angle_gamma   90.00
#
_symmetry.space_group_name_H-M   'P 1'
#
loop_
_entity.id
_entity.type
_entity.pdbx_description
1 polymer ?
#
loop_
_entity_poly.entity_id
_entity_poly.type
_entity_poly.pdbx_seq_one_letter_code
_entity_poly.pdbx_strand_id
1 'polypeptide(L)'
;MKKFTLNLKKFVFISACIAFCVFSGFQLPEENTVFIQSMLTKYYDNDRQLKDIKRYEINVTNTGFCRYRKVFNSGKEEYFAFNLARFKSMDYYGTTAKGELYLRTKNDDVIVQTRNDRAGNVDSMGTFMVIPIKNIEVSELNALAENFKKMNANLVVHK
;
A
#
# COMPACT_ATOMS: atom_id res chain seq x y z
N MET A 1 54.17 2.46 -19.36
CA MET A 1 52.87 2.84 -19.98
C MET A 1 51.72 1.83 -19.77
N LYS A 2 51.94 0.50 -19.79
CA LYS A 2 50.87 -0.52 -19.60
C LYS A 2 50.08 -0.44 -18.27
N LYS A 3 50.69 0.02 -17.17
CA LYS A 3 50.02 0.15 -15.86
C LYS A 3 49.00 1.30 -15.82
N PHE A 4 49.25 2.38 -16.56
CA PHE A 4 48.38 3.56 -16.60
C PHE A 4 47.09 3.28 -17.38
N THR A 5 47.21 2.63 -18.54
CA THR A 5 46.05 2.20 -19.35
C THR A 5 45.19 1.15 -18.66
N LEU A 6 45.77 0.29 -17.81
CA LEU A 6 45.02 -0.70 -17.05
C LEU A 6 44.15 -0.06 -15.94
N ASN A 7 44.68 0.94 -15.23
CA ASN A 7 43.94 1.66 -14.19
C ASN A 7 42.83 2.54 -14.80
N LEU A 8 43.07 3.15 -15.96
CA LEU A 8 42.05 3.92 -16.68
C LEU A 8 40.87 3.05 -17.10
N LYS A 9 41.13 1.84 -17.63
CA LYS A 9 40.07 0.88 -18.02
C LYS A 9 39.20 0.45 -16.83
N LYS A 10 39.80 0.25 -15.65
CA LYS A 10 39.05 -0.09 -14.41
C LYS A 10 38.14 1.06 -13.98
N PHE A 11 38.63 2.30 -14.03
CA PHE A 11 37.82 3.47 -13.71
C PHE A 11 36.64 3.66 -14.67
N VAL A 12 36.85 3.45 -15.97
CA VAL A 12 35.79 3.51 -16.97
C VAL A 12 34.73 2.42 -16.72
N PHE A 13 35.15 1.20 -16.38
CA PHE A 13 34.22 0.11 -16.08
C PHE A 13 33.40 0.38 -14.80
N ILE A 14 34.04 0.88 -13.75
CA ILE A 14 33.36 1.24 -12.49
C ILE A 14 32.37 2.38 -12.73
N SER A 15 32.75 3.40 -13.51
CA SER A 15 31.86 4.50 -13.88
C SER A 15 30.68 4.03 -14.72
N ALA A 16 30.90 3.11 -15.67
CA ALA A 16 29.83 2.52 -16.46
C ALA A 16 28.87 1.67 -15.60
N CYS A 17 29.38 0.90 -14.64
CA CYS A 17 28.55 0.13 -13.70
C CYS A 17 27.71 1.06 -12.81
N ILE A 18 28.29 2.14 -12.29
CA ILE A 18 27.55 3.12 -11.47
C ILE A 18 26.46 3.80 -12.32
N ALA A 19 26.77 4.22 -13.55
CA ALA A 19 25.79 4.79 -14.46
C ALA A 19 24.65 3.81 -14.76
N PHE A 20 24.97 2.53 -15.00
CA PHE A 20 23.97 1.49 -15.25
C PHE A 20 23.07 1.26 -14.03
N CYS A 21 23.62 1.23 -12.81
CA CYS A 21 22.85 1.09 -11.57
C CYS A 21 21.90 2.28 -11.32
N VAL A 22 22.30 3.51 -11.66
CA VAL A 22 21.42 4.69 -11.53
C VAL A 22 20.26 4.65 -12.53
N PHE A 23 20.50 4.14 -13.74
CA PHE A 23 19.46 4.03 -14.77
C PHE A 23 18.49 2.86 -14.58
N SER A 24 18.88 1.79 -13.88
CA SER A 24 18.10 0.55 -13.83
C SER A 24 17.15 0.41 -12.63
N GLY A 25 17.16 1.34 -11.65
CA GLY A 25 16.57 1.05 -10.34
C GLY A 25 15.52 2.02 -9.79
N PHE A 26 15.39 3.25 -10.29
CA PHE A 26 14.50 4.24 -9.66
C PHE A 26 13.20 4.43 -10.43
N GLN A 27 12.21 3.57 -10.14
CA GLN A 27 10.81 3.96 -10.37
C GLN A 27 10.45 4.99 -9.31
N LEU A 28 10.36 6.26 -9.71
CA LEU A 28 9.85 7.32 -8.84
C LEU A 28 8.43 6.93 -8.38
N PRO A 29 8.12 7.06 -7.08
CA PRO A 29 6.76 6.88 -6.60
C PRO A 29 5.80 7.77 -7.38
N GLU A 30 4.75 7.19 -7.94
CA GLU A 30 3.69 8.00 -8.56
C GLU A 30 3.05 8.89 -7.50
N GLU A 31 2.76 10.14 -7.87
CA GLU A 31 2.20 11.15 -6.97
C GLU A 31 0.94 10.64 -6.24
N ASN A 32 0.05 9.93 -6.95
CA ASN A 32 -1.16 9.33 -6.37
C ASN A 32 -0.85 8.25 -5.33
N THR A 33 0.19 7.43 -5.55
CA THR A 33 0.59 6.37 -4.61
C THR A 33 1.06 6.98 -3.30
N VAL A 34 1.92 8.00 -3.38
CA VAL A 34 2.44 8.73 -2.21
C VAL A 34 1.30 9.43 -1.47
N PHE A 35 0.39 10.06 -2.22
CA PHE A 35 -0.78 10.71 -1.64
C PHE A 35 -1.65 9.72 -0.86
N ILE A 36 -2.05 8.61 -1.48
CA ILE A 36 -2.90 7.60 -0.83
C ILE A 36 -2.21 7.02 0.41
N GLN A 37 -0.94 6.63 0.29
CA GLN A 37 -0.17 6.10 1.41
C GLN A 37 -0.11 7.09 2.58
N SER A 38 0.18 8.36 2.30
CA SER A 38 0.30 9.39 3.33
C SER A 38 -1.04 9.66 4.02
N MET A 39 -2.14 9.73 3.27
CA MET A 39 -3.49 9.92 3.82
C MET A 39 -3.91 8.76 4.71
N LEU A 40 -3.76 7.51 4.24
CA LEU A 40 -4.12 6.33 5.02
C LEU A 40 -3.30 6.22 6.31
N THR A 41 -2.02 6.58 6.26
CA THR A 41 -1.14 6.56 7.44
C THR A 41 -1.48 7.69 8.42
N LYS A 42 -1.72 8.91 7.92
CA LYS A 42 -2.02 10.10 8.73
C LYS A 42 -3.32 9.94 9.52
N TYR A 43 -4.37 9.44 8.87
CA TYR A 43 -5.70 9.35 9.45
C TYR A 43 -6.02 8.01 10.10
N TYR A 44 -5.07 7.07 10.17
CA TYR A 44 -5.32 5.77 10.77
C TYR A 44 -5.73 5.89 12.25
N ASP A 45 -6.81 5.22 12.63
CA ASP A 45 -7.28 5.20 14.01
C ASP A 45 -6.48 4.20 14.85
N ASN A 46 -5.32 4.66 15.32
CA ASN A 46 -4.47 3.92 16.26
C ASN A 46 -5.18 3.68 17.60
N ASP A 47 -5.95 4.66 18.08
CA ASP A 47 -6.43 4.68 19.48
C ASP A 47 -7.44 3.55 19.72
N ARG A 48 -8.32 3.30 18.73
CA ARG A 48 -9.25 2.17 18.76
C ARG A 48 -8.54 0.81 18.70
N GLN A 49 -7.38 0.76 18.08
CA GLN A 49 -6.68 -0.49 17.77
C GLN A 49 -5.64 -0.88 18.83
N LEU A 50 -5.08 0.07 19.59
CA LEU A 50 -4.01 -0.17 20.57
C LEU A 50 -4.34 -1.21 21.66
N LYS A 51 -5.62 -1.45 21.94
CA LYS A 51 -6.05 -2.42 22.94
C LYS A 51 -5.71 -3.86 22.54
N ASP A 52 -5.87 -4.16 21.24
CA ASP A 52 -5.79 -5.53 20.72
C ASP A 52 -4.68 -5.71 19.69
N ILE A 53 -4.26 -4.64 19.01
CA ILE A 53 -3.26 -4.63 17.94
C ILE A 53 -1.90 -4.17 18.48
N LYS A 54 -0.90 -5.04 18.34
CA LYS A 54 0.50 -4.77 18.65
C LYS A 54 1.15 -3.87 17.62
N ARG A 55 0.88 -4.13 16.33
CA ARG A 55 1.35 -3.32 15.19
C ARG A 55 0.44 -3.50 13.99
N TYR A 56 0.42 -2.51 13.12
CA TYR A 56 -0.22 -2.58 11.82
C TYR A 56 0.72 -2.02 10.75
N GLU A 57 0.48 -2.45 9.51
CA GLU A 57 1.22 -2.00 8.33
C GLU A 57 0.20 -1.73 7.22
N ILE A 58 0.15 -0.50 6.72
CA ILE A 58 -0.55 -0.15 5.49
C ILE A 58 0.50 0.16 4.43
N ASN A 59 0.41 -0.48 3.28
CA ASN A 59 1.34 -0.29 2.19
C ASN A 59 0.62 -0.26 0.84
N VAL A 60 0.77 0.86 0.13
CA VAL A 60 0.33 1.05 -1.25
C VAL A 60 1.55 1.12 -2.16
N THR A 61 1.64 0.26 -3.17
CA THR A 61 2.77 0.21 -4.10
C THR A 61 2.43 0.84 -5.44
N ASN A 62 3.47 1.30 -6.16
CA ASN A 62 3.35 1.83 -7.53
C ASN A 62 2.73 0.81 -8.50
N THR A 63 2.87 -0.49 -8.22
CA THR A 63 2.23 -1.57 -9.00
C THR A 63 0.73 -1.73 -8.72
N GLY A 64 0.15 -0.86 -7.90
CA GLY A 64 -1.27 -0.87 -7.59
C GLY A 64 -1.68 -1.72 -6.40
N PHE A 65 -0.77 -2.43 -5.73
CA PHE A 65 -1.18 -3.24 -4.58
C PHE A 65 -1.41 -2.38 -3.35
N CYS A 66 -2.60 -2.49 -2.76
CA CYS A 66 -2.92 -1.99 -1.44
C CYS A 66 -2.92 -3.17 -0.47
N ARG A 67 -2.07 -3.11 0.56
CA ARG A 67 -1.89 -4.14 1.58
C ARG A 67 -2.17 -3.56 2.95
N TYR A 68 -2.86 -4.33 3.77
CA TYR A 68 -3.12 -4.00 5.16
C TYR A 68 -2.87 -5.23 6.02
N ARG A 69 -1.89 -5.14 6.91
CA ARG A 69 -1.55 -6.19 7.85
C ARG A 69 -1.77 -5.70 9.27
N LYS A 70 -2.35 -6.55 10.11
CA LYS A 70 -2.52 -6.36 11.55
C LYS A 70 -1.83 -7.50 12.28
N VAL A 71 -1.10 -7.18 13.33
CA VAL A 71 -0.54 -8.17 14.26
C VAL A 71 -1.09 -7.87 15.65
N PHE A 72 -1.78 -8.83 16.21
CA PHE A 72 -2.48 -8.71 17.48
C PHE A 72 -1.53 -9.02 18.65
N ASN A 73 -1.89 -8.53 19.84
CA ASN A 73 -1.16 -8.84 21.08
C ASN A 73 -1.11 -10.35 21.38
N SER A 74 -2.07 -11.13 20.87
CA SER A 74 -2.11 -12.59 20.96
C SER A 74 -1.11 -13.31 20.04
N GLY A 75 -0.46 -12.62 19.10
CA GLY A 75 0.35 -13.22 18.05
C GLY A 75 -0.45 -13.63 16.80
N LYS A 76 -1.78 -13.49 16.81
CA LYS A 76 -2.62 -13.60 15.61
C LYS A 76 -2.20 -12.53 14.60
N GLU A 77 -2.18 -12.88 13.32
CA GLU A 77 -2.00 -11.93 12.23
C GLU A 77 -3.20 -11.97 11.30
N GLU A 78 -3.60 -10.81 10.79
CA GLU A 78 -4.59 -10.68 9.72
C GLU A 78 -3.97 -9.88 8.58
N TYR A 79 -4.13 -10.38 7.36
CA TYR A 79 -3.58 -9.79 6.15
C TYR A 79 -4.67 -9.63 5.11
N PHE A 80 -4.76 -8.42 4.58
CA PHE A 80 -5.67 -8.04 3.52
C PHE A 80 -4.85 -7.48 2.37
N ALA A 81 -5.14 -7.87 1.14
CA ALA A 81 -4.51 -7.25 -0.02
C ALA A 81 -5.38 -7.33 -1.27
N PHE A 82 -5.33 -6.28 -2.09
CA PHE A 82 -5.89 -6.31 -3.43
C PHE A 82 -5.11 -5.39 -4.37
N ASN A 83 -5.27 -5.59 -5.68
CA ASN A 83 -4.72 -4.68 -6.67
C ASN A 83 -5.76 -3.60 -7.00
N LEU A 84 -5.37 -2.33 -6.96
CA LEU A 84 -6.20 -1.17 -7.24
C LEU A 84 -6.75 -1.14 -8.67
N ALA A 85 -6.23 -1.93 -9.61
CA ALA A 85 -6.89 -2.17 -10.91
C ALA A 85 -8.28 -2.83 -10.76
N ARG A 86 -8.52 -3.53 -9.63
CA ARG A 86 -9.81 -4.15 -9.26
C ARG A 86 -10.69 -3.26 -8.39
N PHE A 87 -10.24 -2.06 -8.03
CA PHE A 87 -11.00 -1.09 -7.26
C PHE A 87 -12.35 -0.79 -7.94
N LYS A 88 -13.40 -0.70 -7.13
CA LYS A 88 -14.78 -0.40 -7.55
C LYS A 88 -15.25 0.90 -6.93
N SER A 89 -15.23 0.98 -5.60
CA SER A 89 -15.70 2.13 -4.86
C SER A 89 -15.02 2.23 -3.51
N MET A 90 -15.11 3.43 -2.93
CA MET A 90 -14.72 3.72 -1.57
C MET A 90 -15.96 4.23 -0.84
N ASP A 91 -16.34 3.55 0.23
CA ASP A 91 -17.43 3.99 1.11
C ASP A 91 -16.85 4.36 2.47
N TYR A 92 -17.46 5.35 3.12
CA TYR A 92 -17.09 5.75 4.47
C TYR A 92 -18.30 5.67 5.39
N TYR A 93 -18.17 4.94 6.50
CA TYR A 93 -19.19 4.82 7.53
C TYR A 93 -18.64 5.38 8.84
N GLY A 94 -19.10 6.57 9.25
CA GLY A 94 -18.63 7.22 10.46
C GLY A 94 -18.99 8.71 10.54
N THR A 95 -18.27 9.41 11.41
CA THR A 95 -18.33 10.85 11.60
C THR A 95 -16.95 11.46 11.34
N THR A 96 -16.82 12.78 11.28
CA THR A 96 -15.52 13.45 11.13
C THR A 96 -14.49 13.04 12.19
N ALA A 97 -14.95 12.65 13.39
CA ALA A 97 -14.08 12.18 14.46
C ALA A 97 -13.57 10.74 14.24
N LYS A 98 -14.40 9.82 13.74
CA LYS A 98 -14.03 8.40 13.60
C LYS A 98 -14.96 7.65 12.65
N GLY A 99 -14.42 6.67 11.94
CA GLY A 99 -15.18 5.79 11.07
C GLY A 99 -14.36 4.69 10.43
N GLU A 100 -14.99 4.00 9.49
CA GLU A 100 -14.44 2.87 8.77
C GLU A 100 -14.47 3.15 7.27
N LEU A 101 -13.29 3.04 6.64
CA LEU A 101 -13.12 3.19 5.20
C LEU A 101 -13.20 1.82 4.53
N TYR A 102 -14.22 1.62 3.71
CA TYR A 102 -14.45 0.39 2.96
C TYR A 102 -13.92 0.56 1.54
N LEU A 103 -12.83 -0.13 1.23
CA LEU A 103 -12.28 -0.22 -0.11
C LEU A 103 -12.86 -1.44 -0.80
N ARG A 104 -13.76 -1.24 -1.76
CA ARG A 104 -14.46 -2.32 -2.45
C ARG A 104 -13.81 -2.66 -3.78
N THR A 105 -13.86 -3.93 -4.12
CA THR A 105 -13.41 -4.47 -5.40
C THR A 105 -14.60 -4.90 -6.27
N LYS A 106 -14.33 -5.15 -7.56
CA LYS A 106 -15.37 -5.52 -8.53
C LYS A 106 -15.95 -6.91 -8.25
N ASN A 107 -15.09 -7.87 -7.91
CA ASN A 107 -15.45 -9.24 -7.55
C ASN A 107 -14.80 -9.60 -6.19
N ASP A 108 -14.62 -10.89 -5.91
CA ASP A 108 -13.82 -11.37 -4.78
C ASP A 108 -12.33 -11.23 -5.09
N ASP A 109 -11.82 -10.00 -5.12
CA ASP A 109 -10.43 -9.68 -5.49
C ASP A 109 -9.56 -9.30 -4.26
N VAL A 110 -10.13 -9.30 -3.05
CA VAL A 110 -9.38 -9.04 -1.81
C VAL A 110 -8.92 -10.35 -1.20
N ILE A 111 -7.62 -10.57 -1.15
CA ILE A 111 -7.01 -11.67 -0.40
C ILE A 111 -7.22 -11.40 1.08
N VAL A 112 -7.79 -12.36 1.82
CA VAL A 112 -8.01 -12.33 3.26
C VAL A 112 -7.34 -13.54 3.88
N GLN A 113 -6.29 -13.29 4.65
CA GLN A 113 -5.49 -14.33 5.29
C GLN A 113 -5.34 -14.09 6.79
N THR A 114 -5.41 -15.16 7.57
CA THR A 114 -5.06 -15.12 8.99
C THR A 114 -3.97 -16.13 9.32
N ARG A 115 -3.15 -15.79 10.32
CA ARG A 115 -2.11 -16.68 10.88
C ARG A 115 -2.21 -16.69 12.39
N ASN A 116 -1.91 -17.84 12.99
CA ASN A 116 -2.00 -18.06 14.45
C ASN A 116 -3.38 -17.72 15.01
N ASP A 117 -4.44 -17.95 14.23
CA ASP A 117 -5.79 -17.80 14.73
C ASP A 117 -6.20 -19.05 15.52
N ARG A 118 -6.76 -18.84 16.71
CA ARG A 118 -7.24 -19.92 17.59
C ARG A 118 -8.37 -20.73 16.95
N ALA A 119 -9.16 -20.10 16.07
CA ALA A 119 -10.23 -20.76 15.31
C ALA A 119 -9.73 -21.49 14.04
N GLY A 120 -8.42 -21.41 13.75
CA GLY A 120 -7.83 -21.90 12.52
C GLY A 120 -7.53 -20.79 11.52
N ASN A 121 -6.46 -20.97 10.74
CA ASN A 121 -6.04 -20.00 9.73
C ASN A 121 -7.03 -19.93 8.58
N VAL A 122 -7.36 -18.72 8.16
CA VAL A 122 -8.22 -18.43 7.01
C VAL A 122 -7.32 -18.09 5.82
N ASP A 123 -7.68 -18.59 4.65
CA ASP A 123 -7.15 -18.18 3.35
C ASP A 123 -8.32 -18.12 2.37
N SER A 124 -8.77 -16.91 2.05
CA SER A 124 -9.99 -16.69 1.29
C SER A 124 -9.93 -15.42 0.46
N MET A 125 -10.89 -15.29 -0.45
CA MET A 125 -11.11 -14.07 -1.22
C MET A 125 -12.36 -13.34 -0.69
N GLY A 126 -12.32 -12.02 -0.67
CA GLY A 126 -13.42 -11.16 -0.24
C GLY A 126 -13.62 -9.98 -1.18
N THR A 127 -14.70 -9.24 -0.98
CA THR A 127 -15.09 -8.12 -1.85
C THR A 127 -14.59 -6.76 -1.36
N PHE A 128 -14.13 -6.66 -0.11
CA PHE A 128 -13.71 -5.39 0.48
C PHE A 128 -12.60 -5.53 1.53
N MET A 129 -11.86 -4.44 1.72
CA MET A 129 -10.91 -4.23 2.79
C MET A 129 -11.39 -3.05 3.64
N VAL A 130 -11.34 -3.18 4.98
CA VAL A 130 -11.76 -2.12 5.91
C VAL A 130 -10.55 -1.53 6.61
N ILE A 131 -10.40 -0.21 6.54
CA ILE A 131 -9.34 0.53 7.23
C ILE A 131 -10.00 1.50 8.22
N PRO A 132 -9.72 1.39 9.53
CA PRO A 132 -10.25 2.31 10.51
C PRO A 132 -9.53 3.66 10.42
N ILE A 133 -10.29 4.75 10.35
CA ILE A 133 -9.74 6.11 10.24
C ILE A 133 -10.42 7.07 11.21
N LYS A 134 -9.69 8.11 11.63
CA LYS A 134 -10.12 9.14 12.59
C LYS A 134 -9.73 10.53 12.14
N ASN A 135 -10.44 11.54 12.66
CA ASN A 135 -10.15 12.97 12.47
C ASN A 135 -9.96 13.38 11.01
N ILE A 136 -10.84 12.91 10.12
CA ILE A 136 -10.76 13.18 8.69
C ILE A 136 -11.94 14.05 8.24
N GLU A 137 -11.63 15.11 7.51
CA GLU A 137 -12.67 16.00 6.97
C GLU A 137 -13.28 15.46 5.68
N VAL A 138 -14.48 15.94 5.34
CA VAL A 138 -15.19 15.50 4.12
C VAL A 138 -14.40 15.84 2.85
N SER A 139 -13.72 16.98 2.81
CA SER A 139 -12.86 17.40 1.69
C SER A 139 -11.69 16.43 1.47
N GLU A 140 -11.11 15.93 2.57
CA GLU A 140 -10.00 14.99 2.57
C GLU A 140 -10.43 13.59 2.14
N LEU A 141 -11.61 13.14 2.58
CA LEU A 141 -12.23 11.91 2.09
C LEU A 141 -12.49 11.99 0.58
N ASN A 142 -13.01 13.12 0.08
CA ASN A 142 -13.23 13.31 -1.34
C ASN A 142 -11.90 13.28 -2.13
N ALA A 143 -10.87 13.96 -1.65
CA ALA A 143 -9.54 13.93 -2.26
C ALA A 143 -8.95 12.51 -2.29
N LEU A 144 -9.14 11.73 -1.23
CA LEU A 144 -8.72 10.33 -1.18
C LEU A 144 -9.49 9.47 -2.21
N ALA A 145 -10.81 9.65 -2.30
CA ALA A 145 -11.65 8.96 -3.27
C ALA A 145 -11.21 9.22 -4.72
N GLU A 146 -10.93 10.49 -5.04
CA GLU A 146 -10.44 10.90 -6.36
C GLU A 146 -9.09 10.29 -6.68
N ASN A 147 -8.16 10.26 -5.73
CA ASN A 147 -6.84 9.67 -5.94
C ASN A 147 -6.92 8.16 -6.18
N PHE A 148 -7.79 7.44 -5.46
CA PHE A 148 -8.04 6.02 -5.77
C PHE A 148 -8.61 5.82 -7.18
N LYS A 149 -9.53 6.68 -7.63
CA LYS A 149 -10.07 6.63 -9.00
C LYS A 149 -9.00 6.90 -10.05
N LYS A 150 -8.15 7.91 -9.84
CA LYS A 150 -7.02 8.22 -10.75
C LYS A 150 -6.06 7.05 -10.85
N MET A 151 -5.67 6.47 -9.71
CA MET A 151 -4.78 5.31 -9.68
C MET A 151 -5.42 4.09 -10.37
N ASN A 152 -6.71 3.83 -10.15
CA ASN A 152 -7.42 2.77 -10.87
C ASN A 152 -7.42 2.99 -12.39
N ALA A 153 -7.71 4.21 -12.85
CA ALA A 153 -7.71 4.55 -14.26
C ALA A 153 -6.33 4.32 -14.90
N ASN A 154 -5.25 4.82 -14.26
CA ASN A 154 -3.88 4.63 -14.74
C ASN A 154 -3.53 3.13 -14.87
N LEU A 155 -3.82 2.35 -13.83
CA LEU A 155 -3.52 0.92 -13.80
C LEU A 155 -4.33 0.09 -14.82
N VAL A 156 -5.55 0.52 -15.15
CA VAL A 156 -6.38 -0.17 -16.15
C VAL A 156 -5.90 0.15 -17.57
N VAL A 157 -5.43 1.37 -17.83
CA VAL A 157 -4.89 1.75 -19.14
C VAL A 157 -3.56 1.05 -19.43
N HIS A 158 -2.74 0.79 -18.42
CA HIS A 158 -1.40 0.19 -18.56
C HIS A 158 -1.38 -1.33 -18.34
N LYS A 159 -2.52 -2.00 -18.54
CA LYS A 159 -2.71 -3.44 -18.31
C LYS A 159 -2.68 -4.27 -19.61
#